data_AF-A0A4R3TMX3-F1
#
_entry.id   AF-A0A4R3TMX3-F1
#
_cell.length_a   1.000
_cell.length_b   1.000
_cell.length_c   1.000
_cell.angle_alpha   90.00
_cell.angle_beta   90.00
_cell.angle_gamma   90.00
#
_symmetry.space_group_name_H-M   'P 1'
#
loop_
_entity.id
_entity.type
_entity.pdbx_description
1 polymer ?
#
loop_
_entity_poly.entity_id
_entity_poly.type
_entity_poly.pdbx_seq_one_letter_code
_entity_poly.pdbx_strand_id
1 'polypeptide(L)'
;MPVDRYAEYTENRNGLEAEPRERLMPRTLQEQLDQVERDIKLFTEFDRAEKARLNCESYLWTAEDRIEWQETQSDNARRLRELLDEREVLRRQLNL
;
A
#
# COMPACT_ATOMS: atom_id res chain seq x y z
N MET A 1 -37.88 -18.73 16.86
CA MET A 1 -36.69 -19.38 16.28
C MET A 1 -36.68 -19.07 14.78
N PRO A 2 -35.53 -18.78 14.15
CA PRO A 2 -34.28 -19.56 14.19
C PRO A 2 -33.09 -18.83 14.87
N VAL A 3 -32.45 -19.44 15.86
CA VAL A 3 -31.20 -20.26 15.87
C VAL A 3 -29.90 -19.49 15.53
N ASP A 4 -29.24 -19.07 16.61
CA ASP A 4 -27.80 -19.03 16.90
C ASP A 4 -26.76 -18.99 15.76
N ARG A 5 -25.89 -17.99 15.85
CA ARG A 5 -24.45 -18.18 15.67
C ARG A 5 -23.73 -17.43 16.79
N TYR A 6 -23.49 -18.14 17.89
CA TYR A 6 -22.64 -17.68 18.98
C TYR A 6 -21.24 -17.35 18.43
N ALA A 7 -20.82 -16.10 18.60
CA ALA A 7 -19.41 -15.76 18.56
C ALA A 7 -18.76 -16.46 19.77
N GLU A 8 -17.94 -17.49 19.51
CA GLU A 8 -17.13 -18.12 20.54
C GLU A 8 -16.05 -17.13 21.00
N TYR A 9 -16.39 -16.32 22.00
CA TYR A 9 -15.42 -15.63 22.84
C TYR A 9 -14.84 -16.67 23.80
N THR A 10 -13.65 -17.17 23.50
CA THR A 10 -12.89 -17.94 24.49
C THR A 10 -12.50 -16.98 25.62
N GLU A 11 -13.26 -17.03 26.73
CA GLU A 11 -12.92 -16.37 27.99
C GLU A 11 -11.58 -16.93 28.52
N ASN A 12 -10.49 -16.27 28.17
CA ASN A 12 -9.23 -16.47 28.86
C ASN A 12 -9.24 -15.58 30.11
N ARG A 13 -9.40 -16.26 31.25
CA ARG A 13 -9.36 -15.75 32.61
C ARG A 13 -7.94 -15.29 32.96
N ASN A 14 -7.49 -14.17 32.38
CA ASN A 14 -6.37 -13.35 32.85
C ASN A 14 -6.36 -12.06 32.02
N GLY A 15 -6.62 -10.93 32.68
CA GLY A 15 -6.80 -9.61 32.08
C GLY A 15 -5.54 -9.05 31.44
N LEU A 16 -5.30 -9.42 30.18
CA LEU A 16 -4.48 -8.66 29.24
C LEU A 16 -5.32 -8.45 27.99
N GLU A 17 -5.42 -7.19 27.60
CA GLU A 17 -6.24 -6.66 26.52
C GLU A 17 -6.21 -7.57 25.30
N ALA A 18 -7.39 -7.94 24.82
CA ALA A 18 -7.55 -8.70 23.59
C ALA A 18 -7.11 -7.80 22.42
N GLU A 19 -5.82 -7.83 22.10
CA GLU A 19 -5.31 -7.28 20.85
C GLU A 19 -6.05 -7.97 19.68
N PRO A 20 -6.66 -7.21 18.77
CA PRO A 20 -7.49 -7.76 17.70
C PRO A 20 -6.67 -8.73 16.83
N ARG A 21 -7.23 -9.92 16.62
CA ARG A 21 -6.66 -11.03 15.80
C ARG A 21 -6.36 -10.64 14.34
N GLU A 22 -6.67 -9.40 13.93
CA GLU A 22 -6.35 -8.84 12.62
C GLU A 22 -4.85 -8.60 12.40
N ARG A 23 -4.03 -8.57 13.46
CA ARG A 23 -2.57 -8.35 13.35
C ARG A 23 -1.73 -9.60 13.06
N LEU A 24 -2.30 -10.81 13.05
CA LEU A 24 -1.53 -12.06 13.05
C LEU A 24 -1.90 -13.09 11.97
N MET A 25 -2.76 -12.76 11.01
CA MET A 25 -2.95 -13.64 9.85
C MET A 25 -1.82 -13.42 8.83
N PRO A 26 -1.12 -14.48 8.38
CA PRO A 26 -0.22 -14.34 7.24
C PRO A 26 -1.07 -13.90 6.05
N ARG A 27 -0.78 -12.71 5.48
CA ARG A 27 -1.50 -12.24 4.30
C ARG A 27 -1.40 -13.30 3.21
N THR A 28 -2.54 -13.74 2.70
CA THR A 28 -2.54 -14.70 1.59
C THR A 28 -1.80 -14.10 0.40
N LEU A 29 -1.25 -14.93 -0.49
CA LEU A 29 -0.56 -14.44 -1.70
C LEU A 29 -1.46 -13.49 -2.53
N GLN A 30 -2.79 -13.73 -2.51
CA GLN A 30 -3.77 -12.84 -3.12
C GLN A 30 -3.86 -11.49 -2.40
N GLU A 31 -3.95 -11.47 -1.07
CA GLU A 31 -3.99 -10.21 -0.30
C GLU A 31 -2.70 -9.39 -0.45
N GLN A 32 -1.56 -10.06 -0.61
CA GLN A 32 -0.28 -9.41 -0.93
C GLN A 32 -0.34 -8.77 -2.31
N LEU A 33 -0.84 -9.50 -3.32
CA LEU A 33 -1.02 -8.97 -4.67
C LEU A 33 -1.98 -7.77 -4.67
N ASP A 34 -3.12 -7.87 -3.98
CA ASP A 34 -4.11 -6.79 -3.86
C ASP A 34 -3.54 -5.56 -3.14
N GLN A 35 -2.60 -5.75 -2.19
CA GLN A 35 -1.89 -4.64 -1.56
C GLN A 35 -0.93 -3.98 -2.54
N VAL A 36 -0.10 -4.77 -3.24
CA VAL A 36 0.86 -4.26 -4.20
C VAL A 36 0.16 -3.50 -5.33
N GLU A 37 -0.99 -3.99 -5.82
CA GLU A 37 -1.79 -3.28 -6.82
C GLU A 37 -2.35 -1.95 -6.32
N ARG A 38 -2.78 -1.89 -5.05
CA ARG A 38 -3.20 -0.63 -4.40
C ARG A 38 -2.04 0.34 -4.28
N ASP A 39 -0.85 -0.14 -3.90
CA ASP A 39 0.34 0.70 -3.77
C ASP A 39 0.79 1.22 -5.14
N ILE A 40 0.81 0.39 -6.18
CA ILE A 40 1.10 0.81 -7.57
C ILE A 40 0.15 1.95 -7.98
N LYS A 41 -1.15 1.80 -7.69
CA LYS A 41 -2.13 2.84 -8.00
C LYS A 41 -1.83 4.14 -7.26
N LEU A 42 -1.54 4.08 -5.96
CA LEU A 42 -1.20 5.24 -5.14
C LEU A 42 0.02 5.99 -5.69
N PHE A 43 1.13 5.29 -5.98
CA PHE A 43 2.36 5.89 -6.50
C PHE A 43 2.18 6.47 -7.91
N THR A 44 1.29 5.87 -8.71
CA THR A 44 0.94 6.39 -10.04
C THR A 44 0.07 7.64 -9.96
N GLU A 45 -0.89 7.68 -9.03
CA GLU A 45 -1.73 8.85 -8.79
C GLU A 45 -0.90 10.02 -8.24
N PHE A 46 0.05 9.73 -7.34
CA PHE A 46 1.00 10.71 -6.83
C PHE A 46 1.87 11.30 -7.93
N ASP A 47 2.50 10.47 -8.78
CA ASP A 47 3.28 10.92 -9.95
C ASP A 47 2.46 11.87 -10.84
N ARG A 48 1.20 11.49 -11.12
CA ARG A 48 0.32 12.31 -11.95
C ARG A 48 -0.01 13.65 -11.29
N ALA A 49 -0.32 13.65 -10.00
CA ALA A 49 -0.63 14.87 -9.26
C ALA A 49 0.59 15.82 -9.20
N GLU A 50 1.77 15.28 -8.93
CA GLU A 50 3.01 16.05 -8.87
C GLU A 50 3.42 16.62 -10.23
N LYS A 51 3.23 15.87 -11.33
CA LYS A 51 3.43 16.40 -12.69
C LYS A 51 2.43 17.50 -13.03
N ALA A 52 1.19 17.40 -12.56
CA ALA A 52 0.21 18.46 -12.73
C ALA A 52 0.61 19.72 -11.94
N ARG A 53 1.09 19.56 -10.70
CA ARG A 53 1.61 20.65 -9.87
C ARG A 53 2.82 21.32 -10.51
N LEU A 54 3.77 20.54 -11.04
CA LEU A 54 4.91 21.05 -11.79
C LEU A 54 4.46 21.90 -12.98
N ASN A 55 3.51 21.41 -13.78
CA ASN A 55 3.01 22.15 -14.94
C ASN A 55 2.33 23.48 -14.57
N CYS A 56 1.67 23.53 -13.42
CA CYS A 56 0.95 24.72 -12.97
C CYS A 56 1.85 25.71 -12.22
N GLU A 57 2.79 25.27 -11.39
CA GLU A 57 3.42 26.10 -10.37
C GLU A 57 4.94 26.25 -10.52
N SER A 58 5.59 25.48 -11.39
CA SER A 58 7.06 25.44 -11.50
C SER A 58 7.73 26.77 -11.86
N TYR A 59 6.96 27.74 -12.35
CA TYR A 59 7.46 29.10 -12.62
C TYR A 59 7.75 29.89 -11.33
N LEU A 60 7.21 29.47 -10.19
CA LEU A 60 7.47 30.07 -8.87
C LEU A 60 8.59 29.36 -8.11
N TRP A 61 9.01 28.19 -8.60
CA TRP A 61 9.94 27.32 -7.89
C TRP A 61 11.37 27.82 -8.01
N THR A 62 12.07 27.79 -6.89
CA THR A 62 13.51 27.97 -6.82
C THR A 62 14.24 26.78 -7.46
N ALA A 63 15.55 26.91 -7.62
CA ALA A 63 16.38 25.78 -8.03
C ALA A 63 16.34 24.64 -7.00
N GLU A 64 16.28 24.98 -5.70
CA GLU A 64 16.19 24.01 -4.61
C GLU A 64 14.87 23.23 -4.67
N ASP A 65 13.74 23.91 -4.85
CA ASP A 65 12.43 23.27 -5.00
C ASP A 65 12.40 22.29 -6.19
N ARG A 66 13.07 22.63 -7.30
CA ARG A 66 13.17 21.76 -8.47
C ARG A 66 14.02 20.52 -8.20
N ILE A 67 15.08 20.65 -7.42
CA ILE A 67 15.94 19.52 -7.02
C ILE A 67 15.15 18.60 -6.09
N GLU A 68 14.51 19.13 -5.05
CA GLU A 68 13.69 18.35 -4.11
C GLU A 68 12.58 17.60 -4.84
N TRP A 69 11.90 18.27 -5.77
CA TRP A 69 10.89 17.62 -6.61
C TRP A 69 11.48 16.49 -7.46
N GLN A 70 12.63 16.71 -8.10
CA GLN A 70 13.30 15.68 -8.90
C GLN A 70 13.73 14.46 -8.07
N GLU A 71 14.25 14.68 -6.86
CA GLU A 71 14.60 13.61 -5.93
C GLU A 71 13.36 12.82 -5.53
N THR A 72 12.28 13.51 -5.16
CA THR A 72 10.99 12.90 -4.80
C THR A 72 10.43 12.06 -5.95
N GLN A 73 10.45 12.58 -7.18
CA GLN A 73 9.98 11.83 -8.36
C GLN A 73 10.88 10.65 -8.69
N SER A 74 12.20 10.77 -8.50
CA SER A 74 13.14 9.67 -8.72
C SER A 74 12.90 8.53 -7.74
N ASP A 75 12.66 8.87 -6.47
CA ASP A 75 12.32 7.90 -5.43
C ASP A 75 10.97 7.22 -5.68
N ASN A 76 9.96 8.00 -6.08
CA ASN A 76 8.65 7.48 -6.48
C ASN A 76 8.77 6.49 -7.65
N ALA A 77 9.56 6.84 -8.68
CA ALA A 77 9.78 5.98 -9.85
C ALA A 77 10.54 4.69 -9.49
N ARG A 78 11.54 4.78 -8.60
CA ARG A 78 12.25 3.61 -8.08
C ARG A 78 11.30 2.68 -7.34
N ARG A 79 10.49 3.21 -6.42
CA ARG A 79 9.54 2.41 -5.64
C ARG A 79 8.46 1.78 -6.53
N LEU A 80 7.97 2.50 -7.53
CA LEU A 80 7.01 1.96 -8.49
C LEU A 80 7.58 0.77 -9.27
N ARG A 81 8.87 0.82 -9.66
CA ARG A 81 9.53 -0.30 -10.32
C ARG A 81 9.61 -1.52 -9.41
N GLU A 82 10.02 -1.35 -8.15
CA GLU A 82 10.06 -2.45 -7.18
C GLU A 82 8.68 -3.10 -6.99
N LEU A 83 7.63 -2.30 -6.87
CA LEU A 83 6.25 -2.81 -6.74
C LEU A 83 5.78 -3.56 -7.99
N LEU A 84 6.16 -3.11 -9.19
CA LEU A 84 5.84 -3.81 -10.43
C LEU A 84 6.56 -5.16 -10.53
N ASP A 85 7.80 -5.23 -10.08
CA ASP A 85 8.57 -6.48 -10.01
C ASP A 85 7.96 -7.43 -8.96
N GLU A 86 7.59 -6.91 -7.79
CA GLU A 86 6.90 -7.68 -6.73
C GLU A 86 5.56 -8.24 -7.22
N ARG A 87 4.76 -7.43 -7.91
CA ARG A 87 3.50 -7.84 -8.53
C ARG A 87 3.72 -9.01 -9.50
N GLU A 88 4.75 -8.93 -10.34
CA GLU A 88 5.07 -9.97 -11.30
C GLU A 88 5.47 -11.28 -10.60
N VAL A 89 6.26 -11.20 -9.53
CA VAL A 89 6.62 -12.37 -8.71
C VAL A 89 5.37 -13.01 -8.09
N LEU A 90 4.49 -12.20 -7.50
CA LEU A 90 3.25 -12.67 -6.87
C LEU A 90 2.30 -13.32 -7.88
N ARG A 91 2.16 -12.73 -9.08
CA ARG A 91 1.35 -13.31 -10.16
C ARG A 91 1.89 -14.67 -10.61
N ARG A 92 3.21 -14.81 -10.76
CA ARG A 92 3.83 -16.11 -11.07
C ARG A 92 3.58 -17.15 -9.98
N GLN A 93 3.65 -16.76 -8.70
CA GLN A 93 3.36 -17.67 -7.59
C GLN A 93 1.89 -18.10 -7.54
N LEU A 94 0.98 -17.24 -8.00
CA LEU A 94 -0.45 -17.53 -8.13
C LEU A 94 -0.83 -18.22 -9.47
N ASN A 95 0.13 -18.41 -10.39
CA ASN A 95 -0.09 -18.88 -11.76
C ASN A 95 -1.09 -18.00 -12.56
N LEU A 96 -0.97 -16.67 -12.44
CA LEU A 96 -1.77 -15.63 -13.09
C LEU A 96 -0.99 -14.80 -14.13
#